data_AF-A0A137QZG5-F1
#
_entry.id   AF-A0A137QZG5-F1
#
_cell.length_a   1.000
_cell.length_b   1.000
_cell.length_c   1.000
_cell.angle_alpha   90.00
_cell.angle_beta   90.00
_cell.angle_gamma   90.00
#
_symmetry.space_group_name_H-M   'P 1'
#
loop_
_entity.id
_entity.type
_entity.pdbx_description
1 polymer ?
#
loop_
_entity_poly.entity_id
_entity_poly.type
_entity_poly.pdbx_seq_one_letter_code
_entity_poly.pdbx_strand_id
1 'polypeptide(L)'
;MGPTDRDGSIEGTAYLTYTVVSNLTYSVDDCLRFCDRVDGCVFANLYYEYNNALLDWVFNEKSNLKCAVYADVHAATEKTNRGGQQLEPPPAPLVYIQNSSGYSSKTLVDPPAPEGYELTFGPSDGANNAPGYMGFAFIDKYDVDACAQLCNTRGPDGNGGACQYFNIWRAVVNGVPTTYTCSFYYLVSDESTANNFGQGDLKVTFSRGYKRKSLIQDGGFEAYAACAADDICWTNSTQFWSATSPPGGNFDAEIVHHTGYAHSGSSAAILGSGFGTDAFAGTLSPTYSLDTVPGQTYLLTFFHSSAFSDATSEANAFVDVMWNDQIVETIRPGFSDWKYYEFKVVAAGNDKLAFHGGAAPAWSFIDDVFAFLA
;
A
#
# COMPACT_ATOMS: atom_id res chain seq x y z
N MET A 1 -37.37 -35.44 12.97
CA MET A 1 -35.94 -35.54 12.59
C MET A 1 -35.17 -35.96 13.83
N GLY A 2 -34.25 -36.93 13.69
CA GLY A 2 -33.51 -37.50 14.82
C GLY A 2 -32.27 -36.68 15.21
N PRO A 3 -31.62 -36.96 16.36
CA PRO A 3 -30.42 -36.26 16.82
C PRO A 3 -29.23 -36.31 15.86
N THR A 4 -29.25 -37.19 14.85
CA THR A 4 -28.21 -37.36 13.83
C THR A 4 -28.44 -36.53 12.57
N ASP A 5 -29.56 -35.80 12.48
CA ASP A 5 -29.96 -34.98 11.33
C ASP A 5 -29.49 -33.52 11.49
N ARG A 6 -28.36 -33.33 12.20
CA ARG A 6 -27.78 -32.02 12.51
C ARG A 6 -26.82 -31.63 11.40
N ASP A 7 -26.98 -30.41 10.90
CA ASP A 7 -26.12 -29.80 9.90
C ASP A 7 -25.14 -28.82 10.56
N GLY A 8 -24.25 -28.21 9.78
CA GLY A 8 -23.40 -27.11 10.21
C GLY A 8 -23.61 -25.84 9.38
N SER A 9 -23.55 -24.66 10.01
CA SER A 9 -23.36 -23.40 9.29
C SER A 9 -21.89 -23.25 8.92
N ILE A 10 -21.62 -22.36 7.96
CA ILE A 10 -20.26 -21.93 7.65
C ILE A 10 -19.63 -21.30 8.89
N GLU A 11 -18.38 -21.67 9.11
CA GLU A 11 -17.42 -21.04 10.01
C GLU A 11 -16.16 -20.81 9.20
N GLY A 12 -16.00 -19.58 8.70
CA GLY A 12 -14.97 -19.23 7.72
C GLY A 12 -14.48 -17.79 7.87
N THR A 13 -13.46 -17.44 7.10
CA THR A 13 -12.90 -16.07 7.04
C THR A 13 -13.86 -15.05 6.44
N ALA A 14 -13.52 -13.77 6.50
CA ALA A 14 -14.27 -12.70 5.83
C ALA A 14 -15.76 -12.61 6.22
N TYR A 15 -16.11 -13.01 7.44
CA TYR A 15 -17.46 -12.80 7.98
C TYR A 15 -17.79 -11.30 8.03
N LEU A 16 -18.90 -10.91 7.44
CA LEU A 16 -19.33 -9.51 7.43
C LEU A 16 -20.34 -9.25 8.54
N THR A 17 -21.46 -9.95 8.50
CA THR A 17 -22.58 -9.78 9.42
C THR A 17 -23.63 -10.88 9.23
N TYR A 18 -24.76 -10.78 9.93
CA TYR A 18 -25.92 -11.62 9.70
C TYR A 18 -27.22 -10.82 9.83
N THR A 19 -28.28 -11.38 9.27
CA THR A 19 -29.66 -10.98 9.56
C THR A 19 -30.53 -12.21 9.82
N VAL A 20 -31.74 -11.98 10.29
CA VAL A 20 -32.80 -12.98 10.36
C VAL A 20 -33.80 -12.66 9.25
N VAL A 21 -34.22 -13.69 8.51
CA VAL A 21 -35.24 -13.56 7.45
C VAL A 21 -36.46 -14.39 7.82
N SER A 22 -37.61 -14.14 7.18
CA SER A 22 -38.83 -14.92 7.44
C SER A 22 -38.58 -16.43 7.29
N ASN A 23 -38.99 -17.23 8.30
CA ASN A 23 -38.95 -18.69 8.25
C ASN A 23 -40.28 -19.33 7.79
N LEU A 24 -41.24 -18.53 7.30
CA LEU A 24 -42.47 -19.07 6.69
C LEU A 24 -42.15 -19.97 5.49
N THR A 25 -41.08 -19.63 4.77
CA THR A 25 -40.43 -20.44 3.75
C THR A 25 -38.92 -20.41 4.01
N TYR A 26 -38.17 -21.24 3.29
CA TYR A 26 -36.72 -21.11 3.25
C TYR A 26 -36.34 -19.92 2.34
N SER A 27 -36.40 -18.70 2.89
CA SER A 27 -36.35 -17.43 2.16
C SER A 27 -34.97 -17.06 1.60
N VAL A 28 -34.56 -17.76 0.54
CA VAL A 28 -33.31 -17.50 -0.18
C VAL A 28 -33.26 -16.06 -0.72
N ASP A 29 -34.31 -15.60 -1.39
CA ASP A 29 -34.32 -14.28 -2.04
C ASP A 29 -34.15 -13.12 -1.05
N ASP A 30 -34.72 -13.22 0.15
CA ASP A 30 -34.55 -12.18 1.18
C ASP A 30 -33.12 -12.18 1.74
N CYS A 31 -32.50 -13.36 1.86
CA CYS A 31 -31.11 -13.49 2.27
C CYS A 31 -30.14 -12.94 1.21
N LEU A 32 -30.39 -13.23 -0.07
CA LEU A 32 -29.59 -12.67 -1.17
C LEU A 32 -29.77 -11.16 -1.29
N ARG A 33 -31.00 -10.64 -1.13
CA ARG A 33 -31.24 -9.19 -1.11
C ARG A 33 -30.56 -8.49 0.07
N PHE A 34 -30.38 -9.20 1.19
CA PHE A 34 -29.58 -8.69 2.29
C PHE A 34 -28.10 -8.62 1.90
N CYS A 35 -27.56 -9.69 1.29
CA CYS A 35 -26.19 -9.68 0.74
C CYS A 35 -25.96 -8.51 -0.22
N ASP A 36 -26.89 -8.25 -1.16
CA ASP A 36 -26.80 -7.13 -2.12
C ASP A 36 -26.67 -5.73 -1.45
N ARG A 37 -27.08 -5.59 -0.19
CA ARG A 37 -27.02 -4.33 0.58
C ARG A 37 -25.79 -4.24 1.48
N VAL A 38 -25.14 -5.37 1.75
CA VAL A 38 -23.96 -5.43 2.60
C VAL A 38 -22.75 -5.26 1.69
N ASP A 39 -22.02 -4.16 1.90
CA ASP A 39 -20.84 -3.87 1.10
C ASP A 39 -19.81 -5.00 1.17
N GLY A 40 -19.27 -5.38 0.01
CA GLY A 40 -18.34 -6.50 -0.14
C GLY A 40 -18.95 -7.91 -0.02
N CYS A 41 -20.26 -8.08 0.12
CA CYS A 41 -20.85 -9.42 0.21
C CYS A 41 -20.75 -10.19 -1.11
N VAL A 42 -20.20 -11.41 -1.04
CA VAL A 42 -20.08 -12.34 -2.19
C VAL A 42 -20.59 -13.74 -1.88
N PHE A 43 -20.93 -14.02 -0.61
CA PHE A 43 -21.43 -15.31 -0.20
C PHE A 43 -22.45 -15.18 0.94
N ALA A 44 -23.53 -15.95 0.86
CA ALA A 44 -24.55 -16.04 1.89
C ALA A 44 -24.74 -17.50 2.34
N ASN A 45 -24.66 -17.74 3.65
CA ASN A 45 -25.07 -18.98 4.29
C ASN A 45 -26.42 -18.79 4.99
N LEU A 46 -27.44 -19.43 4.44
CA LEU A 46 -28.77 -19.49 5.03
C LEU A 46 -28.88 -20.81 5.82
N TYR A 47 -29.40 -20.78 7.04
CA TYR A 47 -29.59 -21.97 7.87
C TYR A 47 -30.60 -21.74 9.00
N TYR A 48 -31.19 -22.82 9.53
CA TYR A 48 -31.97 -22.75 10.75
C TYR A 48 -31.09 -22.92 11.98
N GLU A 49 -31.28 -22.07 12.99
CA GLU A 49 -30.64 -22.15 14.31
C GLU A 49 -31.71 -22.35 15.40
N TYR A 50 -31.89 -23.59 15.85
CA TYR A 50 -32.95 -23.96 16.79
C TYR A 50 -32.53 -23.78 18.25
N ASN A 51 -33.52 -23.61 19.13
CA ASN A 51 -33.36 -23.43 20.58
C ASN A 51 -32.61 -22.14 20.95
N ASN A 52 -32.74 -21.10 20.12
CA ASN A 52 -32.21 -19.78 20.43
C ASN A 52 -33.36 -18.82 20.70
N ALA A 53 -33.62 -18.59 21.99
CA ALA A 53 -34.74 -17.76 22.42
C ALA A 53 -34.71 -16.33 21.88
N LEU A 54 -33.54 -15.77 21.59
CA LEU A 54 -33.43 -14.44 20.97
C LEU A 54 -34.04 -14.44 19.55
N LEU A 55 -33.75 -15.49 18.77
CA LEU A 55 -34.27 -15.65 17.41
C LEU A 55 -35.77 -16.01 17.42
N ASP A 56 -36.14 -16.93 18.30
CA ASP A 56 -37.49 -17.50 18.36
C ASP A 56 -38.53 -16.51 18.91
N TRP A 57 -38.13 -15.64 19.85
CA TRP A 57 -39.10 -14.85 20.64
C TRP A 57 -38.82 -13.37 20.72
N VAL A 58 -37.56 -12.94 20.62
CA VAL A 58 -37.16 -11.55 20.90
C VAL A 58 -37.07 -10.71 19.63
N PHE A 59 -36.47 -11.23 18.56
CA PHE A 59 -36.43 -10.52 17.28
C PHE A 59 -37.82 -10.37 16.67
N ASN A 60 -38.03 -9.24 16.00
CA ASN A 60 -39.35 -8.86 15.47
C ASN A 60 -39.83 -9.83 14.39
N GLU A 61 -38.89 -10.39 13.65
CA GLU A 61 -39.08 -11.43 12.65
C GLU A 61 -39.59 -12.75 13.25
N LYS A 62 -39.32 -12.99 14.55
CA LYS A 62 -39.64 -14.25 15.28
C LYS A 62 -39.27 -15.47 14.46
N SER A 63 -38.05 -15.46 13.94
CA SER A 63 -37.58 -16.43 12.99
C SER A 63 -36.22 -16.96 13.41
N ASN A 64 -36.08 -18.27 13.30
CA ASN A 64 -34.84 -19.00 13.49
C ASN A 64 -34.06 -19.20 12.18
N LEU A 65 -34.52 -18.62 11.06
CA LEU A 65 -33.85 -18.69 9.77
C LEU A 65 -32.83 -17.56 9.65
N LYS A 66 -31.56 -17.90 9.82
CA LYS A 66 -30.44 -16.98 9.88
C LYS A 66 -29.71 -16.92 8.55
N CYS A 67 -29.45 -15.70 8.08
CA CYS A 67 -28.68 -15.41 6.88
C CYS A 67 -27.35 -14.77 7.30
N ALA A 68 -26.28 -15.55 7.32
CA ALA A 68 -24.92 -15.06 7.56
C ALA A 68 -24.25 -14.74 6.22
N VAL A 69 -23.58 -13.60 6.12
CA VAL A 69 -22.98 -13.13 4.86
C VAL A 69 -21.47 -12.87 5.01
N TYR A 70 -20.73 -13.10 3.92
CA TYR A 70 -19.27 -13.14 3.91
C TYR A 70 -18.73 -12.42 2.66
N ALA A 71 -17.52 -11.87 2.79
CA ALA A 71 -16.73 -11.24 1.73
C ALA A 71 -15.80 -12.22 0.97
N ASP A 72 -15.96 -13.53 1.18
CA ASP A 72 -15.33 -14.56 0.36
C ASP A 72 -16.27 -15.74 0.09
N VAL A 73 -15.90 -16.58 -0.86
CA VAL A 73 -16.65 -17.76 -1.27
C VAL A 73 -16.24 -18.96 -0.41
N HIS A 74 -17.22 -19.58 0.23
CA HIS A 74 -17.03 -20.74 1.10
C HIS A 74 -17.59 -22.03 0.48
N ALA A 75 -17.03 -23.16 0.91
CA ALA A 75 -17.41 -24.50 0.48
C ALA A 75 -18.08 -25.30 1.61
N ALA A 76 -18.76 -26.38 1.24
CA ALA A 76 -19.48 -27.24 2.20
C ALA A 76 -18.57 -27.89 3.26
N THR A 77 -17.26 -27.99 3.01
CA THR A 77 -16.25 -28.46 3.98
C THR A 77 -16.12 -27.54 5.20
N GLU A 78 -16.52 -26.28 5.07
CA GLU A 78 -16.46 -25.27 6.14
C GLU A 78 -17.74 -25.24 6.99
N LYS A 79 -18.68 -26.18 6.78
CA LYS A 79 -19.89 -26.34 7.59
C LYS A 79 -19.59 -26.97 8.96
N THR A 80 -18.73 -26.33 9.76
CA THR A 80 -18.22 -26.87 11.02
C THR A 80 -18.95 -26.36 12.26
N ASN A 81 -19.59 -25.19 12.20
CA ASN A 81 -20.40 -24.70 13.31
C ASN A 81 -21.72 -25.48 13.40
N ARG A 82 -21.86 -26.36 14.39
CA ARG A 82 -23.05 -27.19 14.62
C ARG A 82 -23.97 -26.65 15.72
N GLY A 83 -23.70 -25.45 16.24
CA GLY A 83 -24.29 -24.94 17.48
C GLY A 83 -23.66 -25.59 18.71
N GLY A 84 -24.46 -25.90 19.73
CA GLY A 84 -24.03 -26.57 20.96
C GLY A 84 -23.97 -25.67 22.19
N GLN A 85 -24.33 -24.39 22.07
CA GLN A 85 -24.39 -23.45 23.19
C GLN A 85 -25.63 -23.72 24.06
N GLN A 86 -25.47 -23.61 25.38
CA GLN A 86 -26.57 -23.60 26.36
C GLN A 86 -27.01 -22.15 26.59
N LEU A 87 -27.99 -21.67 25.82
CA LEU A 87 -28.46 -20.28 25.94
C LEU A 87 -29.56 -20.08 26.99
N GLU A 88 -30.29 -21.13 27.33
CA GLU A 88 -31.28 -21.14 28.42
C GLU A 88 -30.86 -22.11 29.54
N PRO A 89 -31.24 -21.89 30.81
CA PRO A 89 -30.91 -22.81 31.89
C PRO A 89 -31.43 -24.25 31.64
N PRO A 90 -30.68 -25.29 32.05
CA PRO A 90 -31.19 -26.66 32.03
C PRO A 90 -32.56 -26.76 32.73
N PRO A 91 -33.51 -27.55 32.20
CA PRO A 91 -33.32 -28.64 31.24
C PRO A 91 -33.49 -28.25 29.76
N ALA A 92 -33.45 -26.96 29.40
CA ALA A 92 -33.55 -26.54 28.02
C ALA A 92 -32.47 -27.22 27.14
N PRO A 93 -32.79 -27.65 25.91
CA PRO A 93 -31.82 -28.27 25.01
C PRO A 93 -30.78 -27.25 24.51
N LEU A 94 -29.61 -27.76 24.10
CA LEU A 94 -28.58 -26.95 23.43
C LEU A 94 -29.07 -26.45 22.07
N VAL A 95 -28.51 -25.32 21.63
CA VAL A 95 -28.69 -24.82 20.25
C VAL A 95 -28.15 -25.82 19.24
N TYR A 96 -28.80 -25.94 18.09
CA TYR A 96 -28.28 -26.74 16.98
C TYR A 96 -28.67 -26.17 15.62
N ILE A 97 -27.88 -26.50 14.59
CA ILE A 97 -28.08 -26.01 13.22
C ILE A 97 -28.66 -27.09 12.30
N GLN A 98 -29.54 -26.67 11.37
CA GLN A 98 -30.12 -27.52 10.33
C GLN A 98 -30.31 -26.80 8.99
N ASN A 99 -30.44 -27.61 7.93
CA ASN A 99 -30.74 -27.22 6.55
C ASN A 99 -29.89 -26.03 6.09
N SER A 100 -28.57 -26.13 6.24
CA SER A 100 -27.64 -25.05 5.91
C SER A 100 -27.28 -25.10 4.42
N SER A 101 -27.52 -24.01 3.71
CA SER A 101 -27.19 -23.85 2.28
C SER A 101 -26.32 -22.63 2.05
N GLY A 102 -25.35 -22.75 1.14
CA GLY A 102 -24.46 -21.68 0.72
C GLY A 102 -24.81 -21.18 -0.68
N TYR A 103 -24.77 -19.87 -0.88
CA TYR A 103 -25.01 -19.21 -2.15
C TYR A 103 -23.89 -18.22 -2.41
N SER A 104 -23.11 -18.44 -3.48
CA SER A 104 -21.98 -17.60 -3.83
C SER A 104 -22.26 -16.80 -5.10
N SER A 105 -21.68 -15.61 -5.20
CA SER A 105 -21.39 -15.02 -6.50
C SER A 105 -20.43 -15.95 -7.26
N LYS A 106 -20.39 -15.83 -8.59
CA LYS A 106 -19.47 -16.65 -9.42
C LYS A 106 -18.02 -16.18 -9.30
N THR A 107 -17.78 -14.94 -8.89
CA THR A 107 -16.48 -14.30 -8.79
C THR A 107 -16.46 -13.32 -7.63
N LEU A 108 -15.29 -13.12 -7.02
CA LEU A 108 -15.08 -11.96 -6.15
C LEU A 108 -15.28 -10.68 -6.98
N VAL A 109 -15.76 -9.62 -6.33
CA VAL A 109 -15.86 -8.31 -6.95
C VAL A 109 -14.46 -7.77 -7.18
N ASP A 110 -14.19 -7.23 -8.37
CA ASP A 110 -12.93 -6.55 -8.63
C ASP A 110 -12.89 -5.24 -7.83
N PRO A 111 -11.99 -5.10 -6.85
CA PRO A 111 -11.95 -3.91 -6.02
C PRO A 111 -11.39 -2.73 -6.82
N PRO A 112 -11.89 -1.49 -6.57
CA PRO A 112 -11.26 -0.31 -7.12
C PRO A 112 -9.82 -0.18 -6.61
N ALA A 113 -8.98 0.54 -7.36
CA ALA A 113 -7.66 0.91 -6.85
C ALA A 113 -7.82 1.92 -5.69
N PRO A 114 -7.10 1.75 -4.58
CA PRO A 114 -7.12 2.71 -3.48
C PRO A 114 -6.71 4.12 -3.93
N GLU A 115 -7.20 5.13 -3.24
CA GLU A 115 -6.74 6.50 -3.46
C GLU A 115 -5.22 6.60 -3.27
N GLY A 116 -4.53 7.32 -4.16
CA GLY A 116 -3.06 7.38 -4.17
C GLY A 116 -2.37 6.13 -4.73
N TYR A 117 -3.09 5.11 -5.18
CA TYR A 117 -2.54 3.89 -5.78
C TYR A 117 -3.08 3.62 -7.18
N GLU A 118 -2.33 2.86 -7.97
CA GLU A 118 -2.80 2.31 -9.24
C GLU A 118 -2.48 0.82 -9.34
N LEU A 119 -3.37 0.09 -10.02
CA LEU A 119 -3.23 -1.34 -10.26
C LEU A 119 -2.09 -1.57 -11.25
N THR A 120 -1.10 -2.37 -10.86
CA THR A 120 -0.03 -2.82 -11.76
C THR A 120 -0.38 -4.12 -12.45
N PHE A 121 -0.94 -5.09 -11.74
CA PHE A 121 -1.39 -6.36 -12.32
C PHE A 121 -2.49 -7.05 -11.50
N GLY A 122 -3.10 -8.05 -12.12
CA GLY A 122 -4.00 -9.00 -11.47
C GLY A 122 -5.45 -8.87 -11.92
N PRO A 123 -6.31 -9.84 -11.55
CA PRO A 123 -6.02 -10.90 -10.60
C PRO A 123 -5.22 -12.04 -11.24
N SER A 124 -4.29 -12.64 -10.49
CA SER A 124 -3.54 -13.84 -10.89
C SER A 124 -3.44 -14.85 -9.74
N ASP A 125 -2.85 -16.02 -9.98
CA ASP A 125 -2.65 -17.05 -8.94
C ASP A 125 -1.21 -17.04 -8.36
N GLY A 126 -0.41 -16.01 -8.68
CA GLY A 126 0.96 -15.87 -8.20
C GLY A 126 1.17 -14.62 -7.37
N ALA A 127 1.74 -14.75 -6.18
CA ALA A 127 2.19 -13.63 -5.34
C ALA A 127 3.58 -13.17 -5.78
N ASN A 128 3.90 -11.90 -5.53
CA ASN A 128 5.22 -11.37 -5.86
C ASN A 128 6.33 -12.01 -5.02
N ASN A 129 7.43 -12.30 -5.70
CA ASN A 129 8.73 -12.61 -5.14
C ASN A 129 9.74 -11.65 -5.78
N ALA A 130 9.75 -10.41 -5.29
CA ALA A 130 10.44 -9.27 -5.89
C ALA A 130 11.52 -8.71 -4.93
N PRO A 131 12.54 -8.00 -5.44
CA PRO A 131 13.45 -7.26 -4.59
C PRO A 131 12.72 -6.13 -3.85
N GLY A 132 13.36 -5.62 -2.81
CA GLY A 132 12.82 -4.52 -2.00
C GLY A 132 11.72 -4.92 -1.03
N TYR A 133 11.64 -6.20 -0.66
CA TYR A 133 10.65 -6.72 0.27
C TYR A 133 10.77 -6.10 1.67
N MET A 134 9.66 -5.55 2.16
CA MET A 134 9.56 -4.88 3.45
C MET A 134 8.75 -5.68 4.47
N GLY A 135 8.49 -6.97 4.24
CA GLY A 135 7.64 -7.80 5.10
C GLY A 135 6.18 -7.87 4.64
N PHE A 136 5.33 -8.42 5.50
CA PHE A 136 3.92 -8.67 5.19
C PHE A 136 3.02 -8.48 6.42
N ALA A 137 1.71 -8.39 6.16
CA ALA A 137 0.66 -8.40 7.17
C ALA A 137 -0.48 -9.31 6.73
N PHE A 138 -1.16 -9.93 7.70
CA PHE A 138 -2.42 -10.63 7.46
C PHE A 138 -3.60 -9.72 7.78
N ILE A 139 -4.64 -9.83 6.95
CA ILE A 139 -5.93 -9.17 7.16
C ILE A 139 -7.05 -10.22 7.09
N ASP A 140 -8.23 -9.87 7.59
CA ASP A 140 -9.36 -10.79 7.83
C ASP A 140 -10.32 -10.95 6.64
N LYS A 141 -10.23 -10.06 5.65
CA LYS A 141 -10.97 -10.07 4.39
C LYS A 141 -10.10 -9.53 3.24
N TYR A 142 -10.50 -9.76 2.01
CA TYR A 142 -9.82 -9.20 0.84
C TYR A 142 -10.08 -7.68 0.73
N ASP A 143 -9.24 -6.87 1.38
CA ASP A 143 -9.40 -5.42 1.49
C ASP A 143 -8.14 -4.69 0.99
N VAL A 144 -8.26 -4.12 -0.21
CA VAL A 144 -7.15 -3.44 -0.89
C VAL A 144 -6.83 -2.11 -0.23
N ASP A 145 -7.84 -1.39 0.30
CA ASP A 145 -7.65 -0.14 1.03
C ASP A 145 -6.91 -0.40 2.34
N ALA A 146 -7.22 -1.49 3.05
CA ALA A 146 -6.47 -1.89 4.24
C ALA A 146 -4.99 -2.14 3.93
N CYS A 147 -4.66 -2.83 2.83
CA CYS A 147 -3.26 -3.00 2.43
C CYS A 147 -2.59 -1.67 2.05
N ALA A 148 -3.30 -0.75 1.38
CA ALA A 148 -2.79 0.58 1.07
C ALA A 148 -2.47 1.37 2.35
N GLN A 149 -3.36 1.36 3.35
CA GLN A 149 -3.11 2.04 4.64
C GLN A 149 -1.92 1.43 5.39
N LEU A 150 -1.78 0.09 5.35
CA LEU A 150 -0.62 -0.58 5.94
C LEU A 150 0.69 -0.23 5.21
N CYS A 151 0.66 -0.04 3.88
CA CYS A 151 1.81 0.45 3.12
C CYS A 151 2.12 1.92 3.44
N ASN A 152 1.12 2.80 3.48
CA ASN A 152 1.28 4.22 3.83
C ASN A 152 1.92 4.44 5.21
N THR A 153 1.61 3.56 6.16
CA THR A 153 2.10 3.64 7.55
C THR A 153 3.29 2.73 7.84
N ARG A 154 3.79 2.00 6.83
CA ARG A 154 4.98 1.16 6.96
C ARG A 154 6.18 2.08 7.17
N GLY A 155 6.96 1.81 8.23
CA GLY A 155 8.25 2.50 8.41
C GLY A 155 9.17 2.28 7.21
N PRO A 156 10.02 3.27 6.88
CA PRO A 156 10.91 3.18 5.73
C PRO A 156 11.96 2.09 5.92
N ASP A 157 12.37 1.47 4.82
CA ASP A 157 13.60 0.69 4.75
C ASP A 157 14.80 1.65 4.74
N GLY A 158 15.87 1.30 5.45
CA GLY A 158 17.04 2.18 5.59
C GLY A 158 17.79 2.44 4.27
N ASN A 159 17.68 1.53 3.30
CA ASN A 159 18.31 1.63 1.98
C ASN A 159 17.29 1.84 0.85
N GLY A 160 16.00 1.57 1.10
CA GLY A 160 14.95 1.60 0.08
C GLY A 160 13.93 2.72 0.24
N GLY A 161 13.84 3.30 1.45
CA GLY A 161 12.90 4.37 1.76
C GLY A 161 11.48 3.85 2.01
N ALA A 162 10.48 4.67 1.70
CA ALA A 162 9.08 4.38 1.96
C ALA A 162 8.55 3.16 1.18
N CYS A 163 7.44 2.59 1.65
CA CYS A 163 6.67 1.63 0.87
C CYS A 163 6.11 2.28 -0.39
N GLN A 164 6.47 1.73 -1.54
CA GLN A 164 6.06 2.21 -2.87
C GLN A 164 5.09 1.25 -3.55
N TYR A 165 5.00 0.01 -3.07
CA TYR A 165 4.25 -1.05 -3.72
C TYR A 165 3.74 -2.07 -2.72
N PHE A 166 2.57 -2.63 -2.98
CA PHE A 166 2.08 -3.80 -2.25
C PHE A 166 1.43 -4.82 -3.17
N ASN A 167 1.50 -6.08 -2.74
CA ASN A 167 0.81 -7.21 -3.34
C ASN A 167 -0.17 -7.80 -2.34
N ILE A 168 -1.46 -7.79 -2.67
CA ILE A 168 -2.50 -8.45 -1.89
C ILE A 168 -2.88 -9.77 -2.55
N TRP A 169 -2.99 -10.84 -1.77
CA TRP A 169 -3.40 -12.15 -2.27
C TRP A 169 -4.14 -12.97 -1.21
N ARG A 170 -4.96 -13.91 -1.67
CA ARG A 170 -5.73 -14.83 -0.81
C ARG A 170 -5.02 -16.17 -0.68
N ALA A 171 -4.80 -16.59 0.55
CA ALA A 171 -4.28 -17.91 0.91
C ALA A 171 -5.43 -18.93 0.97
N VAL A 172 -5.31 -20.00 0.19
CA VAL A 172 -6.22 -21.16 0.23
C VAL A 172 -5.43 -22.37 0.70
N VAL A 173 -5.78 -22.93 1.84
CA VAL A 173 -5.13 -24.11 2.41
C VAL A 173 -6.12 -25.27 2.35
N ASN A 174 -5.74 -26.39 1.73
CA ASN A 174 -6.63 -27.56 1.56
C ASN A 174 -7.97 -27.21 0.88
N GLY A 175 -7.97 -26.24 -0.02
CA GLY A 175 -9.18 -25.77 -0.71
C GLY A 175 -10.06 -24.80 0.10
N VAL A 176 -9.65 -24.43 1.32
CA VAL A 176 -10.37 -23.51 2.21
C VAL A 176 -9.66 -22.16 2.26
N PRO A 177 -10.33 -21.03 1.94
CA PRO A 177 -9.82 -19.70 2.21
C PRO A 177 -9.44 -19.54 3.69
N THR A 178 -8.19 -19.16 3.97
CA THR A 178 -7.66 -19.18 5.35
C THR A 178 -7.17 -17.80 5.81
N THR A 179 -6.63 -16.99 4.91
CA THR A 179 -6.18 -15.62 5.23
C THR A 179 -5.97 -14.82 3.96
N TYR A 180 -5.82 -13.50 4.12
CA TYR A 180 -5.37 -12.59 3.06
C TYR A 180 -4.08 -11.94 3.50
N THR A 181 -3.15 -11.79 2.57
CA THR A 181 -1.80 -11.32 2.85
C THR A 181 -1.54 -10.05 2.06
N CYS A 182 -1.10 -8.99 2.73
CA CYS A 182 -0.50 -7.81 2.12
C CYS A 182 1.04 -7.96 2.22
N SER A 183 1.73 -8.09 1.09
CA SER A 183 3.19 -8.03 1.03
C SER A 183 3.64 -6.65 0.57
N PHE A 184 4.60 -6.03 1.25
CA PHE A 184 5.01 -4.63 1.01
C PHE A 184 6.40 -4.55 0.41
N TYR A 185 6.64 -3.54 -0.43
CA TYR A 185 7.91 -3.35 -1.12
C TYR A 185 8.25 -1.86 -1.27
N TYR A 186 9.53 -1.52 -1.15
CA TYR A 186 10.05 -0.19 -1.48
C TYR A 186 10.42 -0.06 -2.96
N LEU A 187 10.50 -1.17 -3.70
CA LEU A 187 10.62 -1.18 -5.15
C LEU A 187 9.28 -1.55 -5.78
N VAL A 188 8.89 -0.80 -6.81
CA VAL A 188 7.74 -1.13 -7.63
C VAL A 188 8.02 -2.40 -8.43
N SER A 189 7.05 -3.30 -8.47
CA SER A 189 7.12 -4.55 -9.22
C SER A 189 5.88 -4.78 -10.07
N ASP A 190 5.93 -5.78 -10.95
CA ASP A 190 4.88 -6.17 -11.88
C ASP A 190 4.60 -7.69 -11.85
N GLU A 191 3.76 -8.16 -12.78
CA GLU A 191 3.34 -9.56 -12.89
C GLU A 191 4.51 -10.53 -13.16
N SER A 192 5.62 -10.07 -13.73
CA SER A 192 6.76 -10.95 -14.06
C SER A 192 7.41 -11.57 -12.82
N THR A 193 7.29 -10.92 -11.66
CA THR A 193 7.78 -11.43 -10.38
C THR A 193 6.71 -12.16 -9.58
N ALA A 194 5.47 -12.24 -10.09
CA ALA A 194 4.33 -12.91 -9.47
C ALA A 194 4.40 -14.44 -9.63
N ASN A 195 5.48 -15.04 -9.14
CA ASN A 195 5.83 -16.45 -9.36
C ASN A 195 5.77 -17.33 -8.11
N ASN A 196 5.28 -16.79 -6.98
CA ASN A 196 5.00 -17.57 -5.78
C ASN A 196 3.55 -18.07 -5.81
N PHE A 197 3.37 -19.34 -6.16
CA PHE A 197 2.05 -19.99 -6.25
C PHE A 197 1.61 -20.70 -4.95
N GLY A 198 2.41 -20.59 -3.88
CA GLY A 198 2.24 -21.34 -2.63
C GLY A 198 3.10 -22.62 -2.55
N GLN A 199 3.04 -23.30 -1.41
CA GLN A 199 3.81 -24.52 -1.14
C GLN A 199 2.97 -25.56 -0.39
N GLY A 200 3.08 -26.83 -0.79
CA GLY A 200 2.28 -27.91 -0.20
C GLY A 200 0.80 -27.70 -0.47
N ASP A 201 -0.01 -27.68 0.59
CA ASP A 201 -1.46 -27.47 0.50
C ASP A 201 -1.88 -26.00 0.40
N LEU A 202 -0.93 -25.06 0.58
CA LEU A 202 -1.16 -23.63 0.41
C LEU A 202 -1.14 -23.29 -1.09
N LYS A 203 -2.19 -22.62 -1.53
CA LYS A 203 -2.30 -21.99 -2.86
C LYS A 203 -2.50 -20.50 -2.73
N VAL A 204 -1.83 -19.76 -3.58
CA VAL A 204 -2.09 -18.33 -3.80
C VAL A 204 -3.21 -18.19 -4.83
N THR A 205 -4.16 -17.30 -4.56
CA THR A 205 -5.26 -16.96 -5.48
C THR A 205 -5.58 -15.48 -5.37
N PHE A 206 -6.20 -14.92 -6.41
CA PHE A 206 -6.62 -13.51 -6.44
C PHE A 206 -5.48 -12.55 -6.08
N SER A 207 -4.28 -12.80 -6.55
CA SER A 207 -3.13 -11.93 -6.34
C SER A 207 -3.24 -10.67 -7.19
N ARG A 208 -3.03 -9.51 -6.59
CA ARG A 208 -3.04 -8.20 -7.25
C ARG A 208 -1.89 -7.34 -6.76
N GLY A 209 -1.29 -6.59 -7.68
CA GLY A 209 -0.20 -5.66 -7.39
C GLY A 209 -0.65 -4.22 -7.52
N TYR A 210 -0.29 -3.37 -6.57
CA TYR A 210 -0.62 -1.94 -6.58
C TYR A 210 0.62 -1.12 -6.26
N LYS A 211 0.90 -0.10 -7.08
CA LYS A 211 1.96 0.86 -6.81
C LYS A 211 1.41 2.21 -6.37
N ARG A 212 2.14 2.87 -5.47
CA ARG A 212 1.82 4.20 -4.97
C ARG A 212 2.16 5.23 -6.04
N LYS A 213 1.25 6.18 -6.28
CA LYS A 213 1.43 7.25 -7.26
C LYS A 213 2.26 8.38 -6.65
N SER A 214 3.45 8.62 -7.20
CA SER A 214 4.23 9.82 -6.92
C SER A 214 3.79 10.95 -7.85
N LEU A 215 3.71 12.17 -7.31
CA LEU A 215 3.57 13.39 -8.12
C LEU A 215 4.89 13.83 -8.75
N ILE A 216 6.02 13.29 -8.27
CA ILE A 216 7.35 13.55 -8.81
C ILE A 216 7.61 12.60 -9.97
N GLN A 217 7.82 13.19 -11.13
CA GLN A 217 8.36 12.55 -12.33
C GLN A 217 9.88 12.59 -12.27
N ASP A 218 10.50 11.45 -12.60
CA ASP A 218 11.97 11.32 -12.68
C ASP A 218 12.68 11.73 -11.39
N GLY A 219 12.17 11.28 -10.24
CA GLY A 219 12.74 11.58 -8.93
C GLY A 219 14.15 11.03 -8.69
N GLY A 220 14.58 10.03 -9.49
CA GLY A 220 15.94 9.52 -9.53
C GLY A 220 16.81 10.11 -10.64
N PHE A 221 16.30 11.11 -11.37
CA PHE A 221 17.06 11.87 -12.37
C PHE A 221 17.61 11.07 -13.57
N GLU A 222 17.07 9.87 -13.80
CA GLU A 222 17.48 8.92 -14.84
C GLU A 222 17.09 9.35 -16.26
N ALA A 223 16.24 10.36 -16.42
CA ALA A 223 15.97 10.95 -17.75
C ALA A 223 17.23 11.59 -18.35
N TYR A 224 18.25 11.90 -17.53
CA TYR A 224 19.56 12.30 -18.00
C TYR A 224 20.51 11.08 -18.09
N ALA A 225 20.82 10.67 -19.32
CA ALA A 225 21.76 9.58 -19.61
C ALA A 225 22.60 9.95 -20.86
N ALA A 226 23.34 11.05 -20.78
CA ALA A 226 24.08 11.60 -21.93
C ALA A 226 25.45 10.94 -22.16
N CYS A 227 25.93 10.14 -21.21
CA CYS A 227 27.20 9.41 -21.25
C CYS A 227 27.02 7.99 -20.71
N ALA A 228 28.06 7.17 -20.75
CA ALA A 228 28.05 5.88 -20.08
C ALA A 228 28.01 6.08 -18.55
N ALA A 229 27.44 5.13 -17.82
CA ALA A 229 27.18 5.28 -16.38
C ALA A 229 28.45 5.26 -15.49
N ASP A 230 29.59 4.90 -16.08
CA ASP A 230 30.94 4.97 -15.51
C ASP A 230 31.73 6.22 -15.96
N ASP A 231 31.19 6.99 -16.91
CA ASP A 231 31.66 8.34 -17.24
C ASP A 231 30.90 9.36 -16.38
N ILE A 232 31.51 10.54 -16.17
CA ILE A 232 30.85 11.64 -15.47
C ILE A 232 30.37 12.67 -16.49
N CYS A 233 29.06 12.87 -16.55
CA CYS A 233 28.46 13.98 -17.29
C CYS A 233 27.46 14.76 -16.44
N TRP A 234 27.26 16.03 -16.82
CA TRP A 234 26.49 17.01 -16.05
C TRP A 234 25.48 17.72 -16.94
N THR A 235 24.32 18.05 -16.39
CA THR A 235 23.36 18.96 -17.00
C THR A 235 22.74 19.87 -15.95
N ASN A 236 22.33 21.08 -16.34
CA ASN A 236 21.55 21.96 -15.49
C ASN A 236 20.04 21.75 -15.65
N SER A 237 19.61 20.91 -16.58
CA SER A 237 18.20 20.68 -16.85
C SER A 237 17.93 19.36 -17.55
N THR A 238 16.75 18.82 -17.27
CA THR A 238 16.08 17.78 -18.05
C THR A 238 14.68 18.29 -18.42
N GLN A 239 13.87 17.43 -19.03
CA GLN A 239 12.46 17.75 -19.23
C GLN A 239 11.67 17.88 -17.92
N PHE A 240 12.15 17.29 -16.82
CA PHE A 240 11.44 17.23 -15.53
C PHE A 240 12.04 18.12 -14.45
N TRP A 241 13.33 18.44 -14.54
CA TRP A 241 14.07 19.14 -13.49
C TRP A 241 14.88 20.31 -14.05
N SER A 242 14.99 21.37 -13.25
CA SER A 242 15.83 22.54 -13.52
C SER A 242 16.71 22.80 -12.30
N ALA A 243 18.00 22.97 -12.56
CA ALA A 243 19.01 23.34 -11.60
C ALA A 243 19.54 24.74 -11.94
N THR A 244 19.64 25.61 -10.94
CA THR A 244 19.91 27.04 -11.15
C THR A 244 20.91 27.59 -10.15
N SER A 245 21.72 28.53 -10.64
CA SER A 245 22.64 29.35 -9.85
C SER A 245 22.01 30.69 -9.46
N PRO A 246 22.34 31.26 -8.28
CA PRO A 246 22.00 32.63 -7.95
C PRO A 246 22.77 33.62 -8.84
N PRO A 247 22.38 34.92 -8.85
CA PRO A 247 23.10 35.93 -9.61
C PRO A 247 24.59 36.00 -9.25
N GLY A 248 25.45 35.81 -10.25
CA GLY A 248 26.90 35.81 -10.09
C GLY A 248 27.50 34.45 -9.72
N GLY A 249 26.67 33.43 -9.49
CA GLY A 249 27.11 32.05 -9.32
C GLY A 249 27.19 31.29 -10.64
N ASN A 250 27.89 30.17 -10.58
CA ASN A 250 28.12 29.32 -11.73
C ASN A 250 28.13 27.84 -11.32
N PHE A 251 27.24 27.06 -11.95
CA PHE A 251 27.14 25.62 -11.76
C PHE A 251 26.81 25.23 -10.31
N ASP A 252 25.98 25.99 -9.60
CA ASP A 252 25.72 25.78 -8.16
C ASP A 252 24.68 24.70 -7.86
N ALA A 253 24.07 24.17 -8.91
CA ALA A 253 23.24 22.97 -8.88
C ALA A 253 23.23 22.34 -10.26
N GLU A 254 23.29 21.01 -10.30
CA GLU A 254 23.29 20.21 -11.52
C GLU A 254 22.62 18.86 -11.29
N ILE A 255 22.42 18.13 -12.38
CA ILE A 255 22.16 16.71 -12.39
C ILE A 255 23.41 16.04 -12.94
N VAL A 256 23.91 15.06 -12.20
CA VAL A 256 25.07 14.25 -12.55
C VAL A 256 24.61 12.87 -12.95
N HIS A 257 25.17 12.34 -14.03
CA HIS A 257 25.05 10.93 -14.40
C HIS A 257 26.39 10.26 -14.15
N HIS A 258 26.44 9.45 -13.09
CA HIS A 258 27.52 8.53 -12.75
C HIS A 258 27.08 7.67 -11.55
N THR A 259 27.21 6.35 -11.66
CA THR A 259 26.76 5.37 -10.62
C THR A 259 27.38 5.60 -9.24
N GLY A 260 28.62 6.12 -9.17
CA GLY A 260 29.28 6.42 -7.90
C GLY A 260 28.71 7.62 -7.13
N TYR A 261 27.81 8.40 -7.74
CA TYR A 261 27.15 9.55 -7.10
C TYR A 261 25.66 9.36 -6.90
N ALA A 262 25.10 8.23 -7.33
CA ALA A 262 23.68 7.93 -7.21
C ALA A 262 23.44 7.04 -5.99
N HIS A 263 22.28 7.20 -5.35
CA HIS A 263 21.78 6.26 -4.36
C HIS A 263 21.22 5.02 -5.05
N SER A 264 20.43 5.25 -6.10
CA SER A 264 19.88 4.21 -6.96
C SER A 264 20.09 4.58 -8.44
N GLY A 265 20.11 3.58 -9.33
CA GLY A 265 20.31 3.85 -10.76
C GLY A 265 21.72 4.37 -11.09
N SER A 266 21.79 5.47 -11.83
CA SER A 266 23.02 6.05 -12.38
C SER A 266 23.07 7.57 -12.33
N SER A 267 22.01 8.24 -11.90
CA SER A 267 21.94 9.70 -11.82
C SER A 267 21.56 10.19 -10.43
N ALA A 268 21.99 11.41 -10.10
CA ALA A 268 21.56 12.12 -8.91
C ALA A 268 21.58 13.63 -9.18
N ALA A 269 20.89 14.40 -8.35
CA ALA A 269 21.08 15.83 -8.32
C ALA A 269 22.21 16.21 -7.35
N ILE A 270 22.94 17.26 -7.68
CA ILE A 270 23.95 17.88 -6.82
C ILE A 270 23.57 19.34 -6.56
N LEU A 271 23.82 19.77 -5.33
CA LEU A 271 23.74 21.14 -4.87
C LEU A 271 25.12 21.58 -4.37
N GLY A 272 25.52 22.80 -4.74
CA GLY A 272 26.87 23.35 -4.58
C GLY A 272 27.69 23.22 -5.86
N SER A 273 28.57 24.20 -6.13
CA SER A 273 29.31 24.29 -7.39
C SER A 273 30.00 22.98 -7.79
N GLY A 274 29.51 22.26 -8.82
CA GLY A 274 30.06 20.94 -9.20
C GLY A 274 31.54 20.98 -9.61
N PHE A 275 32.01 22.15 -10.05
CA PHE A 275 33.40 22.43 -10.40
C PHE A 275 34.16 23.22 -9.31
N GLY A 276 33.52 23.53 -8.19
CA GLY A 276 34.08 24.35 -7.11
C GLY A 276 34.46 25.77 -7.56
N THR A 277 33.72 26.35 -8.51
CA THR A 277 34.05 27.68 -9.07
C THR A 277 33.76 28.82 -8.11
N ASP A 278 32.78 28.65 -7.23
CA ASP A 278 32.43 29.58 -6.18
C ASP A 278 31.73 28.84 -5.03
N ALA A 279 31.36 29.58 -3.98
CA ALA A 279 30.77 29.06 -2.75
C ALA A 279 29.30 29.48 -2.59
N PHE A 280 28.57 29.63 -3.70
CA PHE A 280 27.15 29.91 -3.66
C PHE A 280 26.32 28.62 -3.65
N ALA A 281 25.08 28.79 -3.18
CA ALA A 281 24.09 27.73 -3.08
C ALA A 281 23.17 27.76 -4.30
N GLY A 282 22.99 26.62 -4.94
CA GLY A 282 22.08 26.48 -6.07
C GLY A 282 20.70 26.02 -5.65
N THR A 283 19.81 25.95 -6.63
CA THR A 283 18.43 25.48 -6.44
C THR A 283 18.07 24.46 -7.49
N LEU A 284 17.60 23.30 -7.03
CA LEU A 284 17.01 22.24 -7.85
C LEU A 284 15.49 22.24 -7.67
N SER A 285 14.73 22.25 -8.76
CA SER A 285 13.26 22.19 -8.70
C SER A 285 12.69 21.46 -9.91
N PRO A 286 11.53 20.80 -9.80
CA PRO A 286 10.80 20.33 -10.97
C PRO A 286 10.47 21.50 -11.92
N THR A 287 10.44 21.23 -13.22
CA THR A 287 10.08 22.22 -14.27
C THR A 287 8.58 22.52 -14.32
N TYR A 288 7.80 21.80 -13.50
CA TYR A 288 6.35 21.86 -13.42
C TYR A 288 5.91 22.03 -11.96
N SER A 289 4.69 22.50 -11.77
CA SER A 289 4.04 22.47 -10.47
C SER A 289 3.42 21.09 -10.23
N LEU A 290 3.48 20.61 -8.99
CA LEU A 290 2.92 19.32 -8.61
C LEU A 290 1.39 19.41 -8.63
N ASP A 291 0.72 18.44 -9.26
CA ASP A 291 -0.75 18.39 -9.35
C ASP A 291 -1.37 17.91 -8.02
N THR A 292 -1.23 18.76 -7.01
CA THR A 292 -1.69 18.56 -5.65
C THR A 292 -3.12 19.04 -5.46
N VAL A 293 -3.83 18.43 -4.52
CA VAL A 293 -5.20 18.82 -4.14
C VAL A 293 -5.18 19.71 -2.90
N PRO A 294 -5.75 20.93 -2.92
CA PRO A 294 -5.77 21.82 -1.76
C PRO A 294 -6.32 21.14 -0.49
N GLY A 295 -5.58 21.28 0.62
CA GLY A 295 -5.94 20.72 1.92
C GLY A 295 -5.57 19.24 2.11
N GLN A 296 -5.15 18.52 1.06
CA GLN A 296 -4.58 17.18 1.23
C GLN A 296 -3.14 17.26 1.77
N THR A 297 -2.73 16.23 2.50
CA THR A 297 -1.36 16.08 3.00
C THR A 297 -0.59 15.14 2.09
N TYR A 298 0.62 15.53 1.73
CA TYR A 298 1.54 14.70 0.95
C TYR A 298 2.77 14.36 1.79
N LEU A 299 3.27 13.15 1.62
CA LEU A 299 4.54 12.67 2.13
C LEU A 299 5.61 12.90 1.07
N LEU A 300 6.46 13.89 1.29
CA LEU A 300 7.66 14.14 0.50
C LEU A 300 8.80 13.28 1.06
N THR A 301 9.46 12.51 0.21
CA THR A 301 10.57 11.62 0.61
C THR A 301 11.71 11.72 -0.37
N PHE A 302 12.95 11.57 0.10
CA PHE A 302 14.14 11.50 -0.74
C PHE A 302 15.33 10.94 0.05
N PHE A 303 16.37 10.55 -0.67
CA PHE A 303 17.68 10.27 -0.09
C PHE A 303 18.60 11.47 -0.27
N HIS A 304 19.42 11.73 0.74
CA HIS A 304 20.44 12.79 0.70
C HIS A 304 21.79 12.28 1.17
N SER A 305 22.85 12.72 0.51
CA SER A 305 24.25 12.46 0.88
C SER A 305 25.08 13.74 0.79
N SER A 306 26.13 13.78 1.60
CA SER A 306 27.16 14.84 1.67
C SER A 306 28.53 14.21 1.89
N ALA A 307 28.70 12.93 1.53
CA ALA A 307 29.93 12.18 1.70
C ALA A 307 30.79 12.23 0.42
N PHE A 308 31.02 13.42 -0.12
CA PHE A 308 31.78 13.59 -1.37
C PHE A 308 33.27 13.84 -1.14
N SER A 309 33.60 14.75 -0.22
CA SER A 309 34.99 15.11 0.08
C SER A 309 35.46 14.59 1.44
N ASP A 310 35.86 15.49 2.35
CA ASP A 310 36.29 15.17 3.70
C ASP A 310 35.40 15.87 4.74
N ALA A 311 35.42 15.38 5.98
CA ALA A 311 34.52 15.88 7.02
C ALA A 311 34.69 17.38 7.36
N THR A 312 35.85 17.97 7.07
CA THR A 312 36.09 19.40 7.27
C THR A 312 35.45 20.21 6.15
N SER A 313 35.61 19.76 4.91
CA SER A 313 35.06 20.39 3.71
C SER A 313 33.52 20.34 3.73
N GLU A 314 32.94 19.22 4.14
CA GLU A 314 31.49 18.99 4.21
C GLU A 314 30.84 19.53 5.50
N ALA A 315 31.61 20.13 6.41
CA ALA A 315 31.10 20.56 7.73
C ALA A 315 29.91 21.53 7.65
N ASN A 316 29.81 22.27 6.54
CA ASN A 316 28.74 23.24 6.29
C ASN A 316 27.72 22.77 5.25
N ALA A 317 27.71 21.47 4.87
CA ALA A 317 26.72 20.93 3.96
C ALA A 317 25.31 21.20 4.49
N PHE A 318 24.42 21.66 3.61
CA PHE A 318 23.03 21.90 3.97
C PHE A 318 22.11 21.78 2.76
N VAL A 319 20.85 21.46 3.06
CA VAL A 319 19.73 21.47 2.10
C VAL A 319 18.51 22.05 2.79
N ASP A 320 18.00 23.14 2.27
CA ASP A 320 16.67 23.66 2.55
C ASP A 320 15.66 22.94 1.65
N VAL A 321 14.74 22.21 2.26
CA VAL A 321 13.60 21.59 1.58
C VAL A 321 12.49 22.63 1.51
N MET A 322 12.10 23.02 0.31
CA MET A 322 11.18 24.12 0.09
C MET A 322 9.84 23.64 -0.49
N TRP A 323 8.75 24.17 0.05
CA TRP A 323 7.39 23.97 -0.44
C TRP A 323 6.71 25.34 -0.61
N ASN A 324 6.34 25.68 -1.84
CA ASN A 324 5.80 27.01 -2.20
C ASN A 324 6.67 28.19 -1.72
N ASP A 325 7.97 28.12 -2.02
CA ASP A 325 8.94 29.14 -1.64
C ASP A 325 9.10 29.34 -0.11
N GLN A 326 8.55 28.43 0.70
CA GLN A 326 8.73 28.39 2.15
C GLN A 326 9.62 27.21 2.54
N ILE A 327 10.54 27.42 3.47
CA ILE A 327 11.38 26.35 4.02
C ILE A 327 10.51 25.46 4.91
N VAL A 328 10.42 24.19 4.57
CA VAL A 328 9.79 23.13 5.37
C VAL A 328 10.77 22.66 6.45
N GLU A 329 12.02 22.40 6.06
CA GLU A 329 13.10 21.97 6.95
C GLU A 329 14.46 22.37 6.36
N THR A 330 15.44 22.61 7.24
CA THR A 330 16.85 22.77 6.85
C THR A 330 17.67 21.60 7.39
N ILE A 331 18.15 20.75 6.49
CA ILE A 331 19.03 19.63 6.81
C ILE A 331 20.47 20.13 6.89
N ARG A 332 21.20 19.77 7.96
CA ARG A 332 22.63 20.07 8.15
C ARG A 332 23.38 18.81 8.58
N PRO A 333 23.75 17.93 7.64
CA PRO A 333 24.29 16.62 7.96
C PRO A 333 25.77 16.63 8.31
N GLY A 334 26.51 17.69 7.94
CA GLY A 334 27.97 17.64 7.93
C GLY A 334 28.44 16.62 6.89
N PHE A 335 29.31 15.69 7.29
CA PHE A 335 29.68 14.54 6.46
C PHE A 335 28.74 13.37 6.75
N SER A 336 27.84 13.07 5.81
CA SER A 336 26.90 11.95 5.91
C SER A 336 26.81 11.20 4.59
N ASP A 337 26.88 9.87 4.68
CA ASP A 337 26.46 8.98 3.59
C ASP A 337 24.95 9.12 3.34
N TRP A 338 24.46 8.42 2.31
CA TRP A 338 23.05 8.38 1.93
C TRP A 338 22.14 8.10 3.12
N LYS A 339 21.20 9.00 3.31
CA LYS A 339 20.22 8.94 4.38
C LYS A 339 18.85 9.32 3.86
N TYR A 340 17.87 8.52 4.25
CA TYR A 340 16.46 8.76 3.97
C TYR A 340 15.91 9.94 4.80
N TYR A 341 15.15 10.80 4.14
CA TYR A 341 14.38 11.89 4.75
C TYR A 341 12.92 11.83 4.30
N GLU A 342 12.02 12.18 5.22
CA GLU A 342 10.59 12.29 4.96
C GLU A 342 10.00 13.52 5.65
N PHE A 343 9.07 14.18 4.95
CA PHE A 343 8.37 15.36 5.44
C PHE A 343 6.90 15.31 5.04
N LYS A 344 6.01 15.75 5.94
CA LYS A 344 4.60 15.96 5.61
C LYS A 344 4.36 17.41 5.25
N VAL A 345 3.78 17.64 4.08
CA VAL A 345 3.43 18.97 3.57
C VAL A 345 1.94 19.03 3.27
N VAL A 346 1.31 20.17 3.55
CA VAL A 346 -0.11 20.40 3.25
C VAL A 346 -0.19 21.19 1.95
N ALA A 347 -0.93 20.67 0.99
CA ALA A 347 -1.06 21.26 -0.33
C ALA A 347 -1.95 22.50 -0.34
N ALA A 348 -1.52 23.51 -1.11
CA ALA A 348 -2.33 24.66 -1.52
C ALA A 348 -2.94 24.47 -2.92
N GLY A 349 -2.50 23.44 -3.66
CA GLY A 349 -2.89 23.13 -5.03
C GLY A 349 -1.92 23.72 -6.05
N ASN A 350 -1.50 22.92 -7.04
CA ASN A 350 -0.41 23.28 -7.97
C ASN A 350 0.85 23.73 -7.23
N ASP A 351 1.25 22.97 -6.21
CA ASP A 351 2.33 23.35 -5.31
C ASP A 351 3.71 23.26 -6.00
N LYS A 352 4.70 24.01 -5.48
CA LYS A 352 6.09 23.96 -5.95
C LYS A 352 7.00 23.29 -4.93
N LEU A 353 7.80 22.35 -5.39
CA LEU A 353 8.92 21.77 -4.65
C LEU A 353 10.23 22.39 -5.12
N ALA A 354 11.13 22.67 -4.18
CA ALA A 354 12.52 22.95 -4.51
C ALA A 354 13.45 22.46 -3.39
N PHE A 355 14.70 22.21 -3.77
CA PHE A 355 15.80 21.98 -2.84
C PHE A 355 16.83 23.06 -3.09
N HIS A 356 17.12 23.86 -2.06
CA HIS A 356 18.13 24.91 -2.12
C HIS A 356 19.26 24.55 -1.17
N GLY A 357 20.50 24.61 -1.62
CA GLY A 357 21.59 24.23 -0.74
C GLY A 357 22.89 23.97 -1.45
N GLY A 358 23.77 23.28 -0.72
CA GLY A 358 25.18 23.15 -1.07
C GLY A 358 25.90 24.48 -1.12
N ALA A 359 27.20 24.47 -0.93
CA ALA A 359 28.07 25.62 -1.17
C ALA A 359 29.50 25.08 -1.12
N ALA A 360 30.19 25.03 -2.26
CA ALA A 360 31.52 24.44 -2.29
C ALA A 360 32.42 25.10 -1.21
N PRO A 361 33.17 24.31 -0.43
CA PRO A 361 33.52 22.91 -0.64
C PRO A 361 32.57 21.88 0.02
N ALA A 362 31.33 22.27 0.35
CA ALA A 362 30.34 21.35 0.89
C ALA A 362 29.24 21.07 -0.16
N TRP A 363 29.11 19.82 -0.58
CA TRP A 363 28.14 19.42 -1.60
C TRP A 363 26.98 18.64 -0.99
N SER A 364 25.86 18.63 -1.69
CA SER A 364 24.67 17.89 -1.26
C SER A 364 24.07 17.17 -2.45
N PHE A 365 24.04 15.84 -2.35
CA PHE A 365 23.47 14.95 -3.33
C PHE A 365 22.04 14.61 -2.91
N ILE A 366 21.13 14.58 -3.89
CA ILE A 366 19.73 14.24 -3.70
C ILE A 366 19.37 13.19 -4.74
N ASP A 367 18.65 12.16 -4.29
CA ASP A 367 18.20 11.07 -5.14
C ASP A 367 16.87 10.49 -4.62
N ASP A 368 16.19 9.71 -5.47
CA ASP A 368 14.97 8.98 -5.14
C ASP A 368 13.86 9.87 -4.54
N VAL A 369 13.59 11.00 -5.19
CA VAL A 369 12.59 11.97 -4.74
C VAL A 369 11.17 11.52 -5.09
N PHE A 370 10.31 11.41 -4.08
CA PHE A 370 8.89 11.08 -4.25
C PHE A 370 7.99 12.03 -3.47
N ALA A 371 6.78 12.25 -3.98
CA ALA A 371 5.71 12.94 -3.27
C ALA A 371 4.43 12.12 -3.38
N PHE A 372 4.07 11.45 -2.28
CA PHE A 372 2.92 10.56 -2.24
C PHE A 372 1.76 11.17 -1.46
N LEU A 373 0.52 10.82 -1.80
CA LEU A 373 -0.63 11.12 -0.93
C LEU A 373 -0.44 10.38 0.42
N ALA A 374 -0.53 11.13 1.53
CA ALA A 374 -0.17 10.64 2.87
C ALA A 374 -1.24 9.76 3.54
#